data_AF-A0AAU7YWY7-F1
#
_entry.id   AF-A0AAU7YWY7-F1
#
_cell.length_a   1.000
_cell.length_b   1.000
_cell.length_c   1.000
_cell.angle_alpha   90.00
_cell.angle_beta   90.00
_cell.angle_gamma   90.00
#
_symmetry.space_group_name_H-M   'P 1'
#
loop_
_entity.id
_entity.type
_entity.pdbx_description
1 polymer ?
#
loop_
_entity_poly.entity_id
_entity_poly.type
_entity_poly.pdbx_seq_one_letter_code
_entity_poly.pdbx_strand_id
1 'polypeptide(L)'
;MGFVAHTDAIIFDLRQNGGGQPAMVTLIASYLFDKPTHLIDIYNRKEDSTTQNWTLSYLPGPRLTRQPVFVLTSKRTFSGADEFAFDLKN
;
A
#
# COMPACT_ATOMS: atom_id res chain seq x y z
N MET A 1 -6.73 5.01 -9.85
CA MET A 1 -7.60 3.83 -9.59
C MET A 1 -9.03 3.96 -10.16
N GLY A 2 -9.27 4.74 -11.23
CA GLY A 2 -10.63 5.03 -11.70
C GLY A 2 -11.41 3.81 -12.23
N PHE A 3 -10.73 2.86 -12.89
CA PHE A 3 -11.37 1.68 -13.47
C PHE A 3 -12.10 0.81 -12.45
N VAL A 4 -11.57 0.68 -11.23
CA VAL A 4 -12.14 -0.14 -10.14
C VAL A 4 -12.97 0.67 -9.16
N ALA A 5 -13.18 1.97 -9.39
CA ALA A 5 -13.73 2.87 -8.39
C ALA A 5 -15.20 2.61 -8.01
N HIS A 6 -15.93 1.91 -8.87
CA HIS A 6 -17.35 1.60 -8.70
C HIS A 6 -17.60 0.11 -8.46
N THR A 7 -16.58 -0.60 -7.96
CA THR A 7 -16.73 -1.99 -7.53
C THR A 7 -17.18 -2.07 -6.08
N ASP A 8 -17.90 -3.14 -5.72
CA ASP A 8 -18.35 -3.37 -4.35
C ASP A 8 -17.22 -3.88 -3.44
N ALA A 9 -16.13 -4.42 -4.00
CA ALA A 9 -14.97 -4.96 -3.29
C ALA A 9 -13.73 -4.96 -4.19
N ILE A 10 -12.54 -4.93 -3.57
CA ILE A 10 -11.26 -4.96 -4.28
C ILE A 10 -10.41 -6.13 -3.79
N ILE A 11 -9.80 -6.85 -4.74
CA ILE A 11 -8.83 -7.90 -4.46
C ILE A 11 -7.50 -7.54 -5.12
N PHE A 12 -6.45 -7.38 -4.31
CA PHE A 12 -5.08 -7.29 -4.77
C PHE A 12 -4.45 -8.68 -4.76
N ASP A 13 -4.18 -9.25 -5.93
CA ASP A 13 -3.50 -10.53 -6.04
C ASP A 13 -1.98 -10.34 -6.17
N LEU A 14 -1.27 -10.59 -5.06
CA LEU A 14 0.19 -10.47 -4.97
C LEU A 14 0.88 -11.83 -4.95
N ARG A 15 0.15 -12.93 -5.24
CA ARG A 15 0.69 -14.30 -5.14
C ARG A 15 1.89 -14.55 -6.05
N GLN A 16 2.03 -13.77 -7.13
CA GLN A 16 3.18 -13.83 -8.06
C GLN A 16 4.04 -12.55 -8.03
N ASN A 17 3.81 -11.64 -7.10
CA ASN A 17 4.49 -10.35 -7.06
C ASN A 17 5.72 -10.41 -6.16
N GLY A 18 6.92 -10.32 -6.76
CA GLY A 18 8.20 -10.33 -6.06
C GLY A 18 8.67 -8.98 -5.51
N GLY A 19 7.85 -7.91 -5.62
CA GLY A 19 8.14 -6.61 -5.05
C GLY A 19 7.90 -5.44 -5.99
N GLY A 20 8.61 -4.34 -5.74
CA GLY A 20 8.44 -3.12 -6.49
C GLY A 20 9.11 -1.94 -5.82
N GLN A 21 8.73 -0.74 -6.25
CA GLN A 21 9.28 0.49 -5.72
C GLN A 21 8.44 0.99 -4.51
N PRO A 22 9.05 1.40 -3.39
CA PRO A 22 8.31 1.90 -2.22
C PRO A 22 7.36 3.05 -2.54
N ALA A 23 7.74 3.96 -3.44
CA ALA A 23 6.84 5.04 -3.88
C ALA A 23 5.52 4.53 -4.51
N MET A 24 5.54 3.37 -5.17
CA MET A 24 4.32 2.74 -5.71
C MET A 24 3.48 2.11 -4.60
N VAL A 25 4.11 1.53 -3.57
CA VAL A 25 3.42 1.04 -2.37
C VAL A 25 2.65 2.18 -1.72
N THR A 26 3.34 3.30 -1.44
CA THR A 26 2.73 4.51 -0.87
C THR A 26 1.60 5.03 -1.75
N LEU A 27 1.79 5.11 -3.07
CA LEU A 27 0.77 5.60 -4.00
C LEU A 27 -0.50 4.73 -3.96
N ILE A 28 -0.36 3.41 -4.06
CA ILE A 28 -1.51 2.50 -4.08
C ILE A 28 -2.20 2.48 -2.72
N ALA A 29 -1.44 2.37 -1.62
CA ALA A 29 -1.97 2.39 -0.26
C ALA A 29 -2.77 3.67 0.00
N SER A 30 -2.29 4.82 -0.50
CA SER A 30 -2.97 6.11 -0.34
C SER A 30 -4.40 6.12 -0.87
N TYR A 31 -4.74 5.34 -1.91
CA TYR A 31 -6.12 5.26 -2.39
C TYR A 31 -7.08 4.64 -1.36
N LEU A 32 -6.57 3.90 -0.36
CA LEU A 32 -7.37 3.08 0.55
C LEU A 32 -7.62 3.75 1.91
N PHE A 33 -7.00 4.91 2.18
CA PHE A 33 -7.18 5.66 3.43
C PHE A 33 -7.86 7.01 3.19
N ASP A 34 -8.75 7.42 4.10
CA ASP A 34 -9.52 8.66 4.04
C ASP A 34 -8.84 9.87 4.69
N LYS A 35 -7.85 9.60 5.54
CA LYS A 35 -7.05 10.60 6.28
C LYS A 35 -5.55 10.30 6.14
N PRO A 36 -4.69 11.30 6.38
CA PRO A 36 -3.25 11.08 6.49
C PRO A 36 -2.96 9.95 7.48
N THR A 37 -2.36 8.87 6.99
CA THR A 37 -2.07 7.67 7.76
C THR A 37 -0.59 7.35 7.63
N HIS A 38 0.05 7.11 8.76
CA HIS A 38 1.42 6.60 8.81
C HIS A 38 1.42 5.16 8.34
N LEU A 39 2.29 4.84 7.39
CA LEU A 39 2.39 3.48 6.83
C LEU A 39 3.50 2.72 7.54
N ILE A 40 4.72 3.26 7.51
CA ILE A 40 5.89 2.57 8.05
C ILE A 40 7.02 3.55 8.37
N ASP A 41 7.82 3.20 9.38
CA ASP A 41 9.14 3.79 9.64
C ASP A 41 10.24 2.82 9.21
N ILE A 42 11.17 3.30 8.40
CA ILE A 42 12.34 2.55 7.95
C ILE A 42 13.57 3.16 8.61
N TYR A 43 14.12 2.44 9.59
CA TYR A 43 15.37 2.82 10.25
C TYR A 43 16.58 2.25 9.51
N ASN A 44 17.42 3.14 8.98
CA ASN A 44 18.72 2.81 8.40
C ASN A 44 19.81 2.92 9.47
N ARG A 45 20.23 1.77 9.99
CA ARG A 45 21.26 1.71 11.04
C ARG A 45 22.60 2.32 10.64
N LYS A 46 23.01 2.21 9.37
CA LYS A 46 24.31 2.69 8.90
C LYS A 46 24.38 4.22 8.91
N GLU A 47 23.28 4.85 8.55
CA GLU A 47 23.14 6.31 8.47
C GLU A 47 22.58 6.93 9.76
N ASP A 48 22.16 6.08 10.71
CA ASP A 48 21.45 6.47 11.93
C ASP A 48 20.26 7.40 11.65
N SER A 49 19.49 7.04 10.63
CA SER A 49 18.38 7.83 10.12
C SER A 49 17.11 7.00 10.07
N THR A 50 15.96 7.64 10.32
CA THR A 50 14.64 7.03 10.14
C THR A 50 13.91 7.78 9.05
N THR A 51 13.47 7.06 8.03
CA THR A 51 12.57 7.59 7.00
C THR A 51 11.15 7.15 7.33
N GLN A 52 10.22 8.10 7.37
CA GLN A 52 8.81 7.81 7.59
C GLN A 52 8.07 7.84 6.26
N ASN A 53 7.20 6.87 6.03
CA ASN A 53 6.29 6.85 4.89
C ASN A 53 4.85 7.09 5.37
N TRP A 54 4.16 7.97 4.66
CA TRP A 54 2.80 8.39 4.94
C TRP A 54 1.99 8.38 3.66
N THR A 55 0.67 8.17 3.79
CA THR A 55 -0.24 8.31 2.66
C THR A 55 -0.17 9.71 2.05
N LEU A 56 -0.26 9.80 0.72
CA LEU A 56 -0.26 11.04 -0.04
C LEU A 56 -1.54 11.84 0.22
N SER A 57 -1.38 13.17 0.32
CA SER A 57 -2.49 14.12 0.49
C SER A 57 -3.33 14.25 -0.79
N TYR A 58 -2.67 14.26 -1.95
CA TYR A 58 -3.29 14.35 -3.26
C TYR A 58 -3.14 13.05 -4.06
N LEU A 59 -4.22 12.66 -4.75
CA LEU A 59 -4.25 11.54 -5.69
C LEU A 59 -5.07 11.92 -6.92
N PRO A 60 -4.69 11.44 -8.12
CA PRO A 60 -5.56 11.53 -9.28
C PRO A 60 -6.73 10.55 -9.15
N GLY A 61 -7.95 11.07 -9.07
CA GLY A 61 -9.18 10.29 -8.98
C GLY A 61 -9.66 9.98 -7.55
N PRO A 62 -10.78 9.26 -7.40
CA PRO A 62 -11.41 9.04 -6.11
C PRO A 62 -10.63 8.07 -5.22
N ARG A 63 -10.74 8.26 -3.91
CA ARG A 63 -10.31 7.30 -2.89
C ARG A 63 -11.35 6.16 -2.76
N LEU A 64 -10.88 5.01 -2.31
CA LEU A 64 -11.57 3.71 -2.25
C LEU A 64 -11.66 3.23 -0.79
N THR A 65 -12.21 4.08 0.07
CA THR A 65 -12.13 3.94 1.53
C THR A 65 -13.32 3.22 2.15
N ARG A 66 -14.33 2.87 1.33
CA ARG A 66 -15.57 2.24 1.79
C ARG A 66 -15.68 0.78 1.39
N GLN A 67 -14.98 0.39 0.34
CA GLN A 67 -14.98 -0.95 -0.20
C GLN A 67 -14.13 -1.88 0.69
N PRO A 68 -14.59 -3.10 0.98
CA PRO A 68 -13.72 -4.12 1.55
C PRO A 68 -12.54 -4.41 0.60
N VAL A 69 -11.35 -4.51 1.19
CA VAL A 69 -10.10 -4.79 0.49
C VAL A 69 -9.57 -6.15 0.96
N PHE A 70 -9.22 -6.99 0.01
CA PHE A 70 -8.57 -8.28 0.25
C PHE A 70 -7.22 -8.32 -0.44
N VAL A 71 -6.22 -8.88 0.23
CA VAL A 71 -4.88 -9.07 -0.33
C VAL A 71 -4.56 -10.55 -0.33
N LEU A 72 -4.27 -11.10 -1.52
CA LEU A 72 -3.86 -12.50 -1.67
C LEU A 72 -2.34 -12.56 -1.73
N THR A 73 -1.73 -13.27 -0.79
CA THR A 73 -0.27 -13.47 -0.72
C THR A 73 0.12 -14.92 -0.97
N SER A 74 1.39 -15.15 -1.27
CA SER A 74 1.98 -16.49 -1.36
C SER A 74 3.40 -16.49 -0.79
N LYS A 75 4.04 -17.67 -0.76
CA LYS A 75 5.46 -17.80 -0.42
C LYS A 75 6.41 -17.02 -1.35
N ARG A 76 5.93 -16.53 -2.49
CA ARG A 76 6.69 -15.71 -3.45
C ARG A 76 6.46 -14.21 -3.27
N THR A 77 5.49 -13.79 -2.46
CA THR A 77 5.25 -12.37 -2.18
C THR A 77 6.46 -11.82 -1.42
N PHE A 78 7.04 -10.73 -1.90
CA PHE A 78 8.31 -10.23 -1.36
C PHE A 78 8.47 -8.71 -1.50
N SER A 79 9.35 -8.11 -0.68
CA SER A 79 9.73 -6.70 -0.73
C SER A 79 8.51 -5.78 -0.69
N GLY A 80 8.39 -4.77 -1.55
CA GLY A 80 7.27 -3.82 -1.52
C GLY A 80 5.87 -4.46 -1.61
N ALA A 81 5.75 -5.67 -2.16
CA ALA A 81 4.47 -6.38 -2.16
C ALA A 81 4.13 -6.97 -0.77
N ASP A 82 5.15 -7.37 -0.01
CA ASP A 82 5.00 -7.82 1.37
C ASP A 82 4.73 -6.62 2.30
N GLU A 83 5.45 -5.52 2.11
CA GLU A 83 5.19 -4.23 2.80
C GLU A 83 3.75 -3.78 2.60
N PHE A 84 3.26 -3.70 1.35
CA PHE A 84 1.87 -3.32 1.07
C PHE A 84 0.85 -4.22 1.78
N ALA A 85 1.08 -5.54 1.82
CA ALA A 85 0.20 -6.46 2.52
C ALA A 85 0.25 -6.27 4.05
N PHE A 86 1.44 -5.96 4.58
CA PHE A 86 1.66 -5.70 5.99
C PHE A 86 1.02 -4.38 6.45
N ASP A 87 1.22 -3.31 5.70
CA ASP A 87 0.68 -1.98 5.99
C ASP A 87 -0.86 -1.97 6.05
N LEU A 88 -1.52 -2.77 5.20
CA LEU A 88 -2.99 -2.85 5.18
C LEU A 88 -3.59 -3.75 6.26
N LYS A 89 -2.78 -4.60 6.88
CA LYS A 89 -3.25 -5.54 7.90
C LYS A 89 -3.30 -4.89 9.30
N ASN A 90 -2.48 -3.88 9.56
CA ASN A 90 -2.25 -3.30 10.89
C ASN A 90 -2.86 -1.90 11.01
#